data_AF-A0A7T6ZT49-F1
#
_entry.id   AF-A0A7T6ZT49-F1
#
_cell.length_a   1.000
_cell.length_b   1.000
_cell.length_c   1.000
_cell.angle_alpha   90.00
_cell.angle_beta   90.00
_cell.angle_gamma   90.00
#
_symmetry.space_group_name_H-M   'P 1'
#
loop_
_entity.id
_entity.type
_entity.pdbx_description
1 polymer ?
#
loop_
_entity_poly.entity_id
_entity_poly.type
_entity_poly.pdbx_seq_one_letter_code
_entity_poly.pdbx_strand_id
1 'polypeptide(L)' 'MAVPKKRTSSSKKRIRKNSWKRKGYWAALKAFSLAKSISTGSSKSFFYVTNK' A
#
# COMPACT_ATOMS: atom_id res chain seq x y z
N MET A 1 -31.08 -13.08 -8.04
CA MET A 1 -29.68 -12.61 -7.96
C MET A 1 -29.02 -12.77 -9.32
N ALA A 2 -28.17 -11.83 -9.74
CA ALA A 2 -27.47 -11.95 -11.03
C ALA A 2 -26.33 -12.98 -10.93
N VAL A 3 -26.24 -13.89 -11.91
CA VAL A 3 -25.22 -14.95 -11.97
C VAL A 3 -24.32 -14.71 -13.18
N PRO A 4 -22.98 -14.85 -13.07
CA PRO A 4 -22.08 -14.68 -14.19
C PRO A 4 -22.32 -15.76 -15.26
N LYS A 5 -22.63 -15.35 -16.48
CA LYS A 5 -22.87 -16.29 -17.59
C LYS A 5 -21.61 -17.06 -18.02
N LYS A 6 -20.43 -16.45 -17.86
CA LYS A 6 -19.12 -17.01 -18.22
C LYS A 6 -18.07 -16.63 -17.19
N ARG A 7 -17.06 -17.49 -17.02
CA ARG A 7 -15.89 -17.17 -16.18
C ARG A 7 -15.08 -16.02 -16.79
N THR A 8 -14.43 -15.25 -15.92
CA THR A 8 -13.46 -14.25 -16.38
C THR A 8 -12.22 -14.92 -16.96
N SER A 9 -11.66 -14.34 -18.03
CA SER A 9 -10.39 -14.83 -18.58
C SER A 9 -9.25 -14.66 -17.58
N SER A 10 -8.21 -15.48 -17.71
CA SER A 10 -7.02 -15.44 -16.84
C SER A 10 -6.39 -14.04 -16.82
N SER A 11 -6.27 -13.39 -17.98
CA SER A 11 -5.76 -12.03 -18.13
C SER A 11 -6.60 -11.01 -17.34
N LYS A 12 -7.92 -10.99 -17.53
CA LYS A 12 -8.82 -10.06 -16.81
C LYS A 12 -8.79 -10.28 -15.29
N LYS A 13 -8.64 -11.53 -14.83
CA LYS A 13 -8.46 -11.85 -13.40
C LYS A 13 -7.14 -11.29 -12.85
N ARG A 14 -6.03 -11.44 -13.60
CA ARG A 14 -4.70 -10.92 -13.20
C ARG A 14 -4.69 -9.40 -13.12
N ILE A 15 -5.26 -8.70 -14.10
CA ILE A 15 -5.34 -7.23 -14.12
C ILE A 15 -6.04 -6.70 -12.86
N ARG A 16 -7.20 -7.26 -12.49
CA ARG A 16 -7.90 -6.85 -11.26
C ARG A 16 -7.08 -7.08 -10.00
N LYS A 17 -6.36 -8.21 -9.91
CA LYS A 17 -5.46 -8.49 -8.78
C LYS A 17 -4.29 -7.51 -8.74
N ASN A 18 -3.72 -7.14 -9.89
CA ASN A 18 -2.63 -6.17 -9.97
C ASN A 18 -3.08 -4.78 -9.52
N SER A 19 -4.30 -4.35 -9.87
CA SER A 19 -4.87 -3.09 -9.35
C SER A 19 -4.95 -3.07 -7.82
N TRP A 20 -5.30 -4.20 -7.20
CA TRP A 20 -5.30 -4.32 -5.73
C TRP A 20 -3.88 -4.28 -5.16
N LYS A 21 -2.94 -5.05 -5.73
CA LYS A 21 -1.53 -5.07 -5.32
C LYS A 21 -0.83 -3.71 -5.47
N ARG A 22 -1.17 -2.94 -6.49
CA ARG A 22 -0.60 -1.59 -6.75
C ARG A 22 -0.84 -0.62 -5.60
N LYS A 23 -1.89 -0.81 -4.80
CA LYS A 23 -2.13 0.03 -3.61
C LYS A 23 -1.02 -0.10 -2.58
N GLY A 24 -0.46 -1.30 -2.42
CA GLY A 24 0.65 -1.57 -1.50
C GLY A 24 1.93 -0.81 -1.87
N TYR A 25 2.21 -0.64 -3.16
CA TYR A 25 3.37 0.13 -3.63
C TYR A 25 3.32 1.58 -3.14
N TRP A 26 2.16 2.24 -3.26
CA TRP A 26 1.99 3.62 -2.79
C TRP A 26 2.11 3.74 -1.26
N ALA A 27 1.61 2.75 -0.53
CA ALA A 27 1.77 2.71 0.93
C ALA A 27 3.25 2.55 1.31
N ALA A 28 3.99 1.68 0.63
CA ALA A 28 5.41 1.47 0.86
C ALA A 28 6.24 2.74 0.61
N LEU A 29 5.96 3.48 -0.47
CA LEU A 29 6.63 4.75 -0.75
C LEU A 29 6.43 5.79 0.35
N LYS A 30 5.18 5.94 0.82
CA LYS A 30 4.85 6.86 1.91
C LYS A 30 5.53 6.45 3.22
N ALA A 31 5.48 5.16 3.55
CA ALA A 31 6.12 4.61 4.74
C ALA A 31 7.65 4.80 4.71
N PHE A 32 8.29 4.60 3.57
CA PHE A 32 9.73 4.80 3.42
C PHE A 32 10.14 6.26 3.61
N SER A 33 9.42 7.19 2.98
CA SER A 33 9.63 8.63 3.17
C SER A 33 9.48 9.04 4.64
N LEU A 34 8.44 8.53 5.30
CA LEU A 34 8.20 8.76 6.72
C LEU A 34 9.34 8.21 7.60
N ALA A 35 9.78 6.97 7.36
CA ALA A 35 10.88 6.35 8.10
C ALA A 35 12.18 7.14 7.98
N LYS A 36 12.50 7.66 6.78
CA LYS A 36 13.65 8.54 6.58
C LYS A 36 13.52 9.82 7.40
N SER A 37 12.36 10.47 7.38
CA SER A 37 12.11 11.68 8.18
C SER A 37 12.22 11.44 9.69
N ILE A 38 11.80 10.27 10.17
CA ILE A 38 11.92 9.88 11.58
C ILE A 38 13.40 9.64 11.96
N SER A 39 14.16 8.97 11.07
CA SER A 39 15.54 8.58 11.35
C SER A 39 16.49 9.74 11.64
N THR A 40 16.22 10.94 11.12
CA THR A 40 17.08 12.11 11.33
C THR A 40 16.87 12.78 12.70
N GLY A 41 15.81 12.43 13.44
CA GLY A 41 15.49 13.01 14.75
C GLY A 41 15.21 14.52 14.76
N SER A 42 15.21 15.16 13.59
CA SER A 42 15.04 16.62 13.43
C SER A 42 13.58 17.04 13.24
N SER A 43 12.68 16.09 12.99
CA SER A 43 11.27 16.36 12.79
C SER A 43 10.59 16.72 14.12
N LYS A 44 10.12 17.97 14.24
CA LYS A 44 9.41 18.48 15.43
C LYS A 44 7.88 18.27 15.36
N SER A 45 7.36 17.84 14.21
CA SER A 45 5.92 17.70 13.97
C SER A 45 5.40 16.28 14.19
N PHE A 46 6.27 15.26 14.17
CA PHE A 46 5.89 13.86 14.30
C PHE A 46 6.47 13.25 15.58
N PHE A 47 5.60 12.93 16.53
CA PHE A 47 5.98 12.30 17.80
C PHE A 47 5.70 10.80 17.76
N TYR A 48 6.67 9.99 18.16
CA TYR A 48 6.52 8.55 18.34
C TYR A 48 7.10 8.16 19.70
N VAL A 49 6.45 7.22 20.39
CA VAL A 49 6.91 6.75 21.70
C VAL A 49 8.15 5.88 21.47
N THR A 50 9.30 6.34 21.93
CA THR A 50 10.49 5.49 22.06
C THR A 50 10.44 4.87 23.45
N ASN A 51 10.06 3.58 23.53
CA ASN A 51 10.32 2.82 24.74
C ASN A 51 11.83 2.53 24.73
N LYS A 52 12.56 3.29 25.54
CA LYS A 52 13.95 2.99 25.85
C LYS A 52 14.02 1.83 26.84
#